data_AF-A0A554R1F8-F1
#
_entry.id   AF-A0A554R1F8-F1
#
_cell.length_a   1.000
_cell.length_b   1.000
_cell.length_c   1.000
_cell.angle_alpha   90.00
_cell.angle_beta   90.00
_cell.angle_gamma   90.00
#
_symmetry.space_group_name_H-M   'P 1'
#
loop_
_entity.id
_entity.type
_entity.pdbx_description
1 polymer ?
#
loop_
_entity_poly.entity_id
_entity_poly.type
_entity_poly.pdbx_seq_one_letter_code
_entity_poly.pdbx_strand_id
1 'polypeptide(L)'
;MDLTIPAARTQRDTLAARTEVLDKVKVLSLLPDDMHATTEQVATFFEVDVEAIRWHVKMNREELESDGYRIVTRSIFETEFGSLSNLSPQARQIALFNRRAMTRLAMLFRDSPVARQVRSHLLDIEERAATPKPKSEFDILRGMIDQLEESRREASEAKALAIKSEAQSAKTEARLDAIEGRHDWFAGLGYARLHDLNTSAAHLRKVGLKATTIAKQSGIEAVKVSHQIYGKVNSYPAWVWELAFAEVS
;
A
#
# COMPACT_ATOMS: atom_id res chain seq x y z
N MET A 1 7.47 -29.28 -11.50
CA MET A 1 8.72 -28.53 -11.77
C MET A 1 9.88 -29.51 -11.85
N ASP A 2 10.78 -29.39 -12.83
CA ASP A 2 11.93 -30.31 -12.99
C ASP A 2 13.23 -29.65 -12.51
N LEU A 3 13.83 -30.17 -11.45
CA LEU A 3 15.08 -29.66 -10.85
C LEU A 3 16.36 -30.19 -11.53
N THR A 4 16.23 -31.14 -12.45
CA THR A 4 17.37 -31.81 -13.11
C THR A 4 17.95 -31.00 -14.27
N ILE A 5 17.20 -30.01 -14.77
CA ILE A 5 17.63 -29.18 -15.91
C ILE A 5 18.60 -28.08 -15.47
N PRO A 6 19.51 -27.59 -16.34
CA PRO A 6 20.42 -26.50 -16.02
C PRO A 6 19.73 -25.20 -15.61
N ALA A 7 18.57 -24.89 -16.20
CA ALA A 7 17.81 -23.67 -15.91
C ALA A 7 17.23 -23.61 -14.48
N ALA A 8 17.19 -24.73 -13.77
CA ALA A 8 16.61 -24.82 -12.42
C ALA A 8 17.60 -24.46 -11.29
N ARG A 9 18.78 -23.91 -11.62
CA ARG A 9 19.85 -23.62 -10.64
C ARG A 9 19.36 -22.75 -9.47
N THR A 10 18.68 -21.65 -9.76
CA THR A 10 18.17 -20.72 -8.73
C THR A 10 17.26 -21.42 -7.72
N GLN A 11 16.39 -22.31 -8.19
CA GLN A 11 15.47 -23.02 -7.30
C GLN A 11 16.18 -24.12 -6.53
N ARG A 12 17.15 -24.82 -7.16
CA ARG A 12 18.03 -25.71 -6.40
C ARG A 12 18.72 -24.94 -5.28
N ASP A 13 19.23 -23.73 -5.50
CA ASP A 13 19.89 -22.92 -4.47
C ASP A 13 18.98 -22.62 -3.28
N THR A 14 17.70 -22.34 -3.52
CA THR A 14 16.69 -22.14 -2.47
C THR A 14 16.43 -23.41 -1.66
N LEU A 15 16.43 -24.58 -2.33
CA LEU A 15 16.13 -25.87 -1.72
C LEU A 15 17.35 -26.57 -1.09
N ALA A 16 18.58 -26.14 -1.41
CA ALA A 16 19.84 -26.74 -0.94
C ALA A 16 19.86 -27.01 0.57
N ALA A 17 19.38 -26.02 1.33
CA ALA A 17 19.46 -25.98 2.78
C ALA A 17 18.49 -26.96 3.45
N ARG A 18 17.52 -27.53 2.70
CA ARG A 18 16.51 -28.47 3.19
C ARG A 18 17.05 -29.89 3.36
N THR A 19 18.15 -30.01 4.09
CA THR A 19 18.88 -31.27 4.27
C THR A 19 18.12 -32.32 5.08
N GLU A 20 17.13 -31.89 5.88
CA GLU A 20 16.25 -32.76 6.67
C GLU A 20 15.44 -33.75 5.81
N VAL A 21 15.30 -33.47 4.51
CA VAL A 21 14.60 -34.37 3.59
C VAL A 21 15.35 -35.69 3.38
N LEU A 22 16.68 -35.68 3.49
CA LEU A 22 17.47 -36.90 3.31
C LEU A 22 17.11 -37.96 4.35
N ASP A 23 16.96 -37.57 5.62
CA ASP A 23 16.62 -38.50 6.71
C ASP A 23 15.21 -39.08 6.60
N LYS A 24 14.29 -38.36 5.94
CA LYS A 24 12.92 -38.84 5.72
C LYS A 24 12.84 -39.96 4.69
N VAL A 25 13.79 -39.99 3.75
CA VAL A 25 13.79 -40.98 2.66
C VAL A 25 14.54 -42.23 3.06
N LYS A 26 15.74 -42.10 3.64
CA LYS A 26 16.60 -43.24 3.97
C LYS A 26 17.60 -42.85 5.05
N VAL A 27 18.07 -43.82 5.83
CA VAL A 27 19.14 -43.60 6.81
C VAL A 27 20.45 -43.28 6.08
N LEU A 28 21.06 -42.15 6.41
CA LEU A 28 22.36 -41.75 5.87
C LEU A 28 23.48 -42.56 6.51
N SER A 29 24.36 -43.12 5.69
CA SER A 29 25.64 -43.63 6.14
C SER A 29 26.66 -42.51 6.03
N LEU A 30 26.99 -41.89 7.16
CA LEU A 30 28.00 -40.85 7.25
C LEU A 30 29.32 -41.41 7.78
N LEU A 31 30.36 -40.60 7.69
CA LEU A 31 31.65 -40.83 8.30
C LEU A 31 31.55 -40.71 9.83
N PRO A 32 32.58 -41.14 10.59
CA PRO A 32 32.57 -41.08 12.06
C PRO A 32 32.35 -39.69 12.66
N ASP A 33 32.42 -38.63 11.85
CA ASP A 33 32.17 -37.25 12.25
C ASP A 33 30.69 -36.83 12.15
N ASP A 34 29.79 -37.72 11.69
CA ASP A 34 28.37 -37.47 11.45
C ASP A 34 28.06 -36.29 10.51
N MET A 35 29.03 -35.83 9.73
CA MET A 35 28.88 -34.65 8.87
C MET A 35 29.14 -34.93 7.40
N HIS A 36 30.08 -35.82 7.08
CA HIS A 36 30.53 -36.06 5.71
C HIS A 36 30.20 -37.48 5.24
N ALA A 37 30.09 -37.67 3.93
CA ALA A 37 29.96 -38.95 3.27
C ALA A 37 30.98 -39.06 2.12
N THR A 38 31.49 -40.27 1.86
CA THR A 38 32.33 -40.54 0.68
C THR A 38 31.48 -40.79 -0.57
N THR A 39 32.13 -40.79 -1.74
CA THR A 39 31.46 -41.12 -3.01
C THR A 39 30.74 -42.47 -2.96
N GLU A 40 31.35 -43.48 -2.33
CA GLU A 40 30.80 -44.82 -2.18
C GLU A 40 29.56 -44.84 -1.27
N GLN A 41 29.59 -44.09 -0.18
CA GLN A 41 28.43 -43.93 0.72
C GLN A 41 27.28 -43.20 0.00
N VAL A 42 27.58 -42.15 -0.75
CA VAL A 42 26.60 -41.40 -1.56
C VAL A 42 26.01 -42.28 -2.66
N ALA A 43 26.81 -43.11 -3.33
CA ALA A 43 26.37 -44.07 -4.35
C ALA A 43 25.38 -45.08 -3.78
N THR A 44 25.73 -45.62 -2.62
CA THR A 44 24.90 -46.58 -1.88
C THR A 44 23.59 -45.94 -1.42
N PHE A 45 23.65 -44.68 -0.95
CA PHE A 45 22.46 -43.96 -0.52
C PHE A 45 21.47 -43.73 -1.67
N PHE A 46 21.96 -43.19 -2.80
CA PHE A 46 21.12 -42.87 -3.95
C PHE A 46 20.85 -44.05 -4.88
N GLU A 47 21.43 -45.23 -4.63
CA GLU A 47 21.27 -46.42 -5.47
C GLU A 47 21.69 -46.15 -6.92
N VAL A 48 22.86 -45.52 -7.08
CA VAL A 48 23.47 -45.18 -8.37
C VAL A 48 24.90 -45.67 -8.46
N ASP A 49 25.41 -45.81 -9.67
CA ASP A 49 26.82 -46.09 -9.89
C ASP A 49 27.70 -44.92 -9.47
N VAL A 50 28.89 -45.24 -8.95
CA VAL A 50 29.92 -44.25 -8.56
C VAL A 50 30.28 -43.33 -9.75
N GLU A 51 30.24 -43.85 -10.98
CA GLU A 51 30.48 -43.06 -12.19
C GLU A 51 29.42 -41.99 -12.43
N ALA A 52 28.15 -42.24 -12.06
CA ALA A 52 27.11 -41.22 -12.15
C ALA A 52 27.42 -40.04 -11.22
N ILE A 53 27.88 -40.31 -10.00
CA ILE A 53 28.30 -39.24 -9.07
C ILE A 53 29.48 -38.46 -9.66
N ARG A 54 30.52 -39.15 -10.14
CA ARG A 54 31.69 -38.51 -10.74
C ARG A 54 31.32 -37.62 -11.91
N TRP A 55 30.38 -38.06 -12.75
CA TRP A 55 29.87 -37.26 -13.86
C TRP A 55 29.18 -35.98 -13.35
N HIS A 56 28.28 -36.09 -12.37
CA HIS A 56 27.59 -34.92 -11.82
C HIS A 56 28.54 -33.95 -11.10
N VAL A 57 29.53 -34.47 -10.37
CA VAL A 57 30.61 -33.66 -9.77
C VAL A 57 31.38 -32.90 -10.83
N LYS A 58 31.73 -33.56 -11.94
CA LYS A 58 32.45 -32.92 -13.04
C LYS A 58 31.63 -31.81 -13.70
N MET A 59 30.35 -32.06 -13.94
CA MET A 59 29.48 -31.12 -14.66
C MET A 59 28.97 -29.95 -13.80
N ASN A 60 28.87 -30.12 -12.49
CA ASN A 60 28.24 -29.16 -11.58
C ASN A 60 29.16 -28.78 -10.41
N ARG A 61 30.48 -28.77 -10.66
CA ARG A 61 31.51 -28.63 -9.62
C ARG A 61 31.32 -27.39 -8.76
N GLU A 62 31.08 -26.24 -9.38
CA GLU A 62 30.90 -24.96 -8.68
C GLU A 62 29.72 -24.99 -7.69
N GLU A 63 28.56 -25.51 -8.12
CA GLU A 63 27.38 -25.64 -7.25
C GLU A 63 27.70 -26.55 -6.06
N LEU A 64 28.35 -27.68 -6.30
CA LEU A 64 28.68 -28.65 -5.28
C LEU A 64 29.72 -28.12 -4.28
N GLU A 65 30.78 -27.47 -4.75
CA GLU A 65 31.80 -26.87 -3.88
C GLU A 65 31.19 -25.78 -3.00
N SER A 66 30.30 -24.94 -3.55
CA SER A 66 29.56 -23.93 -2.78
C SER A 66 28.66 -24.52 -1.70
N ASP A 67 28.18 -25.74 -1.94
CA ASP A 67 27.32 -26.50 -1.02
C ASP A 67 28.12 -27.35 -0.02
N GLY A 68 29.46 -27.36 -0.09
CA GLY A 68 30.36 -28.04 0.86
C GLY A 68 30.95 -29.36 0.37
N TYR A 69 30.95 -29.61 -0.94
CA TYR A 69 31.79 -30.65 -1.55
C TYR A 69 33.26 -30.26 -1.46
N ARG A 70 34.12 -31.18 -1.01
CA ARG A 70 35.58 -31.00 -1.03
C ARG A 70 36.31 -32.29 -1.35
N ILE A 71 37.55 -32.16 -1.83
CA ILE A 71 38.44 -33.29 -2.07
C ILE A 71 39.61 -33.18 -1.10
N VAL A 72 39.91 -34.26 -0.38
CA VAL A 72 41.05 -34.34 0.53
C VAL A 72 42.02 -35.43 0.08
N THR A 73 43.30 -35.31 0.43
CA THR A 73 44.26 -36.40 0.24
C THR A 73 44.00 -37.51 1.24
N ARG A 74 44.40 -38.74 0.89
CA ARG A 74 44.29 -39.89 1.79
C ARG A 74 44.92 -39.66 3.16
N SER A 75 46.08 -39.01 3.21
CA SER A 75 46.77 -38.72 4.48
C SER A 75 45.95 -37.83 5.41
N ILE A 76 45.32 -36.78 4.87
CA ILE A 76 44.45 -35.86 5.63
C ILE A 76 43.20 -36.61 6.08
N PHE A 77 42.59 -37.39 5.18
CA PHE A 77 41.42 -38.19 5.49
C PHE A 77 41.67 -39.17 6.64
N GLU A 78 42.75 -39.94 6.58
CA GLU A 78 43.08 -40.92 7.63
C GLU A 78 43.36 -40.26 8.97
N THR A 79 43.82 -39.00 8.97
CA THR A 79 44.02 -38.19 10.18
C THR A 79 42.70 -37.68 10.74
N GLU A 80 41.77 -37.22 9.89
CA GLU A 80 40.48 -36.65 10.30
C GLU A 80 39.44 -37.73 10.68
N PHE A 81 39.41 -38.86 9.96
CA PHE A 81 38.33 -39.85 10.04
C PHE A 81 38.79 -41.27 10.36
N GLY A 82 40.11 -41.51 10.43
CA GLY A 82 40.68 -42.84 10.61
C GLY A 82 40.73 -43.66 9.31
N SER A 83 41.24 -44.89 9.43
CA SER A 83 41.34 -45.83 8.31
C SER A 83 40.02 -46.56 8.10
N LEU A 84 39.41 -46.38 6.93
CA LEU A 84 38.17 -47.07 6.56
C LEU A 84 38.46 -48.24 5.61
N SER A 85 37.85 -49.39 5.90
CA SER A 85 38.03 -50.64 5.16
C SER A 85 37.40 -50.64 3.76
N ASN A 86 36.43 -49.76 3.50
CA ASN A 86 35.73 -49.64 2.21
C ASN A 86 36.41 -48.69 1.22
N LEU A 87 37.49 -48.02 1.61
CA LEU A 87 38.25 -47.17 0.70
C LEU A 87 39.13 -48.01 -0.22
N SER A 88 39.11 -47.69 -1.51
CA SER A 88 40.02 -48.35 -2.47
C SER A 88 41.48 -48.12 -2.05
N PRO A 89 42.33 -49.19 -2.01
CA PRO A 89 43.76 -49.06 -1.71
C PRO A 89 44.49 -48.09 -2.65
N GLN A 90 43.97 -47.88 -3.86
CA GLN A 90 44.58 -47.04 -4.90
C GLN A 90 44.08 -45.58 -4.87
N ALA A 91 43.05 -45.27 -4.08
CA ALA A 91 42.50 -43.91 -4.01
C ALA A 91 43.49 -42.99 -3.29
N ARG A 92 44.08 -42.04 -4.04
CA ARG A 92 44.98 -41.00 -3.50
C ARG A 92 44.23 -39.79 -2.95
N GLN A 93 43.01 -39.58 -3.46
CA GLN A 93 42.14 -38.47 -3.12
C GLN A 93 40.74 -39.01 -2.83
N ILE A 94 40.10 -38.43 -1.82
CA ILE A 94 38.78 -38.84 -1.34
C ILE A 94 37.87 -37.62 -1.42
N ALA A 95 36.73 -37.81 -2.08
CA ALA A 95 35.68 -36.82 -2.20
C ALA A 95 34.76 -36.90 -0.98
N LEU A 96 34.52 -35.75 -0.36
CA LEU A 96 33.67 -35.58 0.81
C LEU A 96 32.45 -34.75 0.44
N PHE A 97 31.28 -35.26 0.81
CA PHE A 97 29.99 -34.61 0.61
C PHE A 97 29.34 -34.39 1.96
N ASN A 98 28.99 -33.14 2.29
CA ASN A 98 28.10 -32.88 3.41
C ASN A 98 26.63 -33.08 2.97
N ARG A 99 25.69 -32.98 3.92
CA ARG A 99 24.25 -33.16 3.65
C ARG A 99 23.71 -32.19 2.59
N ARG A 100 24.23 -30.97 2.50
CA ARG A 100 23.80 -29.95 1.54
C ARG A 100 24.24 -30.32 0.12
N ALA A 101 25.49 -30.74 -0.07
CA ALA A 101 26.00 -31.28 -1.33
C ALA A 101 25.27 -32.57 -1.74
N MET A 102 24.90 -33.43 -0.79
CA MET A 102 24.06 -34.60 -1.09
C MET A 102 22.66 -34.20 -1.56
N THR A 103 22.05 -33.20 -0.93
CA THR A 103 20.74 -32.65 -1.35
C THR A 103 20.82 -32.06 -2.77
N ARG A 104 21.92 -31.36 -3.10
CA ARG A 104 22.23 -30.89 -4.46
C ARG A 104 22.25 -32.01 -5.47
N LEU A 105 22.98 -33.09 -5.17
CA LEU A 105 23.07 -34.27 -6.02
C LEU A 105 21.69 -34.93 -6.22
N ALA A 106 20.87 -35.01 -5.17
CA ALA A 106 19.52 -35.54 -5.27
C ALA A 106 18.66 -34.76 -6.29
N MET A 107 18.83 -33.44 -6.36
CA MET A 107 18.13 -32.61 -7.34
C MET A 107 18.62 -32.81 -8.78
N LEU A 108 19.84 -33.29 -8.96
CA LEU A 108 20.47 -33.52 -10.27
C LEU A 108 20.23 -34.95 -10.82
N PHE A 109 20.14 -35.96 -9.96
CA PHE A 109 20.02 -37.36 -10.37
C PHE A 109 18.64 -37.69 -10.95
N ARG A 110 18.52 -37.79 -12.28
CA ARG A 110 17.24 -38.09 -12.94
C ARG A 110 16.72 -39.50 -12.62
N ASP A 111 17.58 -40.50 -12.71
CA ASP A 111 17.17 -41.91 -12.75
C ASP A 111 17.23 -42.64 -11.40
N SER A 112 17.76 -41.99 -10.36
CA SER A 112 17.79 -42.56 -9.01
C SER A 112 16.38 -42.58 -8.39
N PRO A 113 15.89 -43.74 -7.89
CA PRO A 113 14.60 -43.84 -7.22
C PRO A 113 14.59 -43.06 -5.91
N VAL A 114 15.68 -43.12 -5.13
CA VAL A 114 15.85 -42.39 -3.87
C VAL A 114 15.90 -40.88 -4.14
N ALA A 115 16.65 -40.43 -5.14
CA ALA A 115 16.73 -39.01 -5.48
C ALA A 115 15.37 -38.46 -5.94
N ARG A 116 14.56 -39.27 -6.65
CA ARG A 116 13.20 -38.90 -7.04
C ARG A 116 12.30 -38.66 -5.83
N GLN A 117 12.41 -39.49 -4.79
CA GLN A 117 11.67 -39.29 -3.54
C GLN A 117 12.12 -38.01 -2.81
N VAL A 118 13.44 -37.77 -2.73
CA VAL A 118 13.99 -36.53 -2.15
C VAL A 118 13.45 -35.31 -2.89
N ARG A 119 13.48 -35.28 -4.23
CA ARG A 119 12.91 -34.18 -5.02
C ARG A 119 11.42 -33.98 -4.77
N SER A 120 10.65 -35.07 -4.68
CA SER A 120 9.22 -35.01 -4.42
C SER A 120 8.96 -34.34 -3.06
N HIS A 121 9.66 -34.76 -2.01
CA HIS A 121 9.54 -34.13 -0.69
C HIS A 121 10.00 -32.67 -0.65
N LEU A 122 11.06 -32.31 -1.38
CA LEU A 122 11.50 -30.91 -1.48
C LEU A 122 10.41 -30.04 -2.10
N LEU A 123 9.81 -30.50 -3.20
CA LEU A 123 8.70 -29.81 -3.86
C LEU A 123 7.44 -29.76 -3.01
N ASP A 124 7.11 -30.84 -2.28
CA ASP A 124 5.96 -30.85 -1.35
C ASP A 124 6.12 -29.80 -0.24
N ILE A 125 7.35 -29.64 0.27
CA ILE A 125 7.65 -28.62 1.30
C ILE A 125 7.51 -27.22 0.72
N GLU A 126 8.03 -27.01 -0.48
CA GLU A 126 7.92 -25.74 -1.20
C GLU A 126 6.45 -25.38 -1.48
N GLU A 127 5.66 -26.33 -1.97
CA GLU A 127 4.25 -26.15 -2.25
C GLU A 127 3.46 -25.82 -0.98
N ARG A 128 3.68 -26.54 0.13
CA ARG A 128 3.06 -26.22 1.42
C ARG A 128 3.46 -24.87 1.98
N ALA A 129 4.69 -24.42 1.72
CA ALA A 129 5.14 -23.09 2.11
C ALA A 129 4.51 -21.99 1.23
N ALA A 130 4.27 -22.29 -0.05
CA ALA A 130 3.62 -21.39 -1.00
C ALA A 130 2.10 -21.30 -0.79
N THR A 131 1.45 -22.36 -0.28
CA THR A 131 0.04 -22.30 0.08
C THR A 131 -0.15 -21.40 1.31
N PRO A 132 -0.88 -20.28 1.20
CA PRO A 132 -1.20 -19.47 2.37
C PRO A 132 -1.98 -20.36 3.33
N LYS A 133 -1.51 -20.46 4.58
CA LYS A 133 -2.28 -21.15 5.62
C LYS A 133 -3.69 -20.57 5.64
N PRO A 134 -4.74 -21.41 5.69
CA PRO A 134 -6.10 -20.89 5.81
C PRO A 134 -6.15 -19.97 7.02
N LYS A 135 -6.57 -18.72 6.80
CA LYS A 135 -6.67 -17.72 7.86
C LYS A 135 -7.53 -18.30 8.97
N SER A 136 -7.02 -18.26 10.20
CA SER A 136 -7.79 -18.66 11.36
C SER A 136 -9.04 -17.78 11.47
N GLU A 137 -10.10 -18.26 12.11
CA GLU A 137 -11.27 -17.44 12.45
C GLU A 137 -10.84 -16.16 13.20
N PHE A 138 -9.80 -16.26 14.03
CA PHE A 138 -9.20 -15.10 14.70
C PHE A 138 -8.54 -14.10 13.75
N ASP A 139 -7.91 -14.55 12.66
CA ASP A 139 -7.28 -13.67 11.67
C ASP A 139 -8.34 -12.94 10.84
N ILE A 140 -9.45 -13.63 10.55
CA ILE A 140 -10.62 -13.04 9.88
C ILE A 140 -11.23 -11.96 10.79
N LEU A 141 -11.47 -12.27 12.06
CA LEU A 141 -12.03 -11.33 13.03
C LEU A 141 -11.14 -10.09 13.22
N ARG A 142 -9.81 -10.25 13.28
CA ARG A 142 -8.89 -9.11 13.32
C ARG A 142 -9.04 -8.21 12.09
N GLY A 143 -9.06 -8.80 10.89
CA GLY A 143 -9.26 -8.03 9.66
C GLY A 143 -10.60 -7.28 9.63
N MET A 144 -11.67 -7.88 10.17
CA MET A 144 -12.97 -7.20 10.29
C MET A 144 -12.94 -6.03 11.29
N ILE A 145 -12.22 -6.18 12.41
CA ILE A 145 -12.05 -5.10 13.40
C ILE A 145 -11.30 -3.94 12.77
N ASP A 146 -10.19 -4.21 12.07
CA ASP A 146 -9.39 -3.17 11.41
C ASP A 146 -10.23 -2.39 10.39
N GLN A 147 -11.04 -3.08 9.58
CA GLN A 147 -11.98 -2.44 8.64
C GLN A 147 -13.03 -1.58 9.35
N LEU A 148 -13.54 -2.04 10.49
CA LEU A 148 -14.53 -1.29 11.25
C LEU A 148 -13.92 -0.03 11.86
N GLU A 149 -12.70 -0.11 12.39
CA GLU A 149 -11.98 1.05 12.93
C GLU A 149 -11.71 2.10 11.84
N GLU A 150 -11.26 1.67 10.66
CA GLU A 150 -11.03 2.56 9.51
C GLU A 150 -12.33 3.24 9.06
N SER A 151 -13.40 2.47 8.87
CA SER A 151 -14.70 3.04 8.47
C SER A 151 -15.26 4.02 9.49
N ARG A 152 -15.05 3.77 10.79
CA ARG A 152 -15.47 4.69 11.86
C ARG A 152 -14.64 5.97 11.85
N ARG A 153 -13.34 5.88 11.59
CA ARG A 153 -12.47 7.05 11.46
C ARG A 153 -12.92 7.93 10.30
N GLU A 154 -13.11 7.36 9.11
CA GLU A 154 -13.62 8.08 7.94
C GLU A 154 -14.97 8.75 8.22
N ALA A 155 -15.90 8.03 8.86
CA ALA A 155 -17.19 8.58 9.24
C ALA A 155 -17.07 9.75 10.24
N SER A 156 -16.11 9.68 11.17
CA SER A 156 -15.87 10.75 12.14
C SER A 156 -15.29 12.01 11.48
N GLU A 157 -14.39 11.83 10.52
CA GLU A 157 -13.77 12.93 9.76
C GLU A 157 -14.79 13.60 8.84
N ALA A 158 -15.62 12.81 8.15
CA ALA A 158 -16.70 13.32 7.32
C ALA A 158 -17.69 14.17 8.13
N LYS A 159 -18.08 13.70 9.34
CA LYS A 159 -18.93 14.48 10.26
C LYS A 159 -18.26 15.78 10.69
N ALA A 160 -16.97 15.75 11.03
CA ALA A 160 -16.24 16.94 11.44
C ALA A 160 -16.13 17.98 10.29
N LEU A 161 -15.96 17.52 9.05
CA LEU A 161 -15.95 18.38 7.87
C LEU A 161 -17.33 18.99 7.62
N ALA A 162 -18.39 18.20 7.73
CA ALA A 162 -19.77 18.67 7.56
C ALA A 162 -20.09 19.82 8.53
N ILE A 163 -19.79 19.65 9.83
CA ILE A 163 -19.98 20.70 10.85
C ILE A 163 -19.22 21.99 10.50
N LYS A 164 -17.97 21.86 10.03
CA LYS A 164 -17.18 23.03 9.60
C LYS A 164 -17.78 23.72 8.38
N SER A 165 -18.25 22.95 7.39
CA SER A 165 -18.87 23.50 6.19
C SER A 165 -20.20 24.20 6.49
N GLU A 166 -21.02 23.67 7.41
CA GLU A 166 -22.25 24.30 7.87
C GLU A 166 -21.94 25.63 8.56
N ALA A 167 -20.95 25.65 9.46
CA ALA A 167 -20.53 26.87 10.16
C ALA A 167 -19.97 27.94 9.19
N GLN A 168 -19.27 27.53 8.13
CA GLN A 168 -18.80 28.45 7.11
C GLN A 168 -19.94 28.97 6.23
N SER A 169 -20.87 28.09 5.85
CA SER A 169 -22.05 28.42 5.04
C SER A 169 -22.95 29.43 5.77
N ALA A 170 -23.19 29.22 7.07
CA ALA A 170 -23.92 30.16 7.92
C ALA A 170 -23.25 31.54 7.99
N LYS A 171 -21.91 31.59 8.05
CA LYS A 171 -21.17 32.87 8.01
C LYS A 171 -21.26 33.56 6.66
N THR A 172 -21.23 32.81 5.55
CA THR A 172 -21.38 33.38 4.21
C THR A 172 -22.80 33.89 3.98
N GLU A 173 -23.82 33.16 4.43
CA GLU A 173 -25.22 33.57 4.36
C GLU A 173 -25.46 34.85 5.16
N ALA A 174 -25.00 34.91 6.42
CA ALA A 174 -25.09 36.13 7.23
C ALA A 174 -24.35 37.33 6.61
N ARG A 175 -23.29 37.08 5.83
CA ARG A 175 -22.56 38.13 5.10
C ARG A 175 -23.31 38.59 3.84
N LEU A 176 -23.99 37.68 3.15
CA LEU A 176 -24.86 37.99 2.02
C LEU A 176 -26.07 38.81 2.46
N ASP A 177 -26.77 38.41 3.53
CA ASP A 177 -27.89 39.17 4.10
C ASP A 177 -27.51 40.62 4.44
N ALA A 178 -26.31 40.82 5.00
CA ALA A 178 -25.79 42.14 5.34
C ALA A 178 -25.51 43.02 4.11
N ILE A 179 -25.26 42.42 2.94
CA ILE A 179 -25.03 43.10 1.66
C ILE A 179 -26.37 43.32 0.93
N GLU A 180 -27.23 42.30 0.88
CA GLU A 180 -28.48 42.29 0.12
C GLU A 180 -29.55 43.22 0.69
N GLY A 181 -29.61 43.44 2.02
CA GLY A 181 -30.63 44.26 2.66
C GLY A 181 -30.68 45.75 2.27
N ARG A 182 -29.82 46.23 1.35
CA ARG A 182 -29.69 47.66 1.02
C ARG A 182 -29.53 48.00 -0.47
N HIS A 183 -29.72 47.07 -1.39
CA HIS A 183 -29.45 47.34 -2.81
C HIS A 183 -30.45 48.28 -3.51
N ASP A 184 -31.65 48.47 -2.97
CA ASP A 184 -32.67 49.34 -3.57
C ASP A 184 -32.94 50.63 -2.79
N TRP A 185 -32.00 51.08 -1.95
CA TRP A 185 -32.15 52.32 -1.20
C TRP A 185 -31.52 53.50 -1.95
N PHE A 186 -32.35 54.46 -2.34
CA PHE A 186 -31.93 55.63 -3.11
C PHE A 186 -32.11 56.90 -2.29
N ALA A 187 -31.25 57.90 -2.52
CA ALA A 187 -31.58 59.28 -2.19
C ALA A 187 -32.52 59.85 -3.26
N GLY A 188 -33.42 60.78 -2.91
CA GLY A 188 -34.44 61.28 -3.83
C GLY A 188 -33.89 61.87 -5.13
N LEU A 189 -32.74 62.55 -5.07
CA LEU A 189 -32.04 63.04 -6.27
C LEU A 189 -31.44 61.89 -7.10
N GLY A 190 -30.92 60.85 -6.44
CA GLY A 190 -30.35 59.67 -7.11
C GLY A 190 -31.42 58.89 -7.86
N TYR A 191 -32.58 58.67 -7.23
CA TYR A 191 -33.74 58.05 -7.87
C TYR A 191 -34.25 58.90 -9.05
N ALA A 192 -34.44 60.21 -8.85
CA ALA A 192 -34.92 61.10 -9.92
C ALA A 192 -34.01 61.09 -11.16
N ARG A 193 -32.68 61.10 -10.97
CA ARG A 193 -31.73 61.01 -12.09
C ARG A 193 -31.74 59.66 -12.79
N LEU A 194 -31.89 58.56 -12.04
CA LEU A 194 -31.91 57.22 -12.61
C LEU A 194 -33.14 56.98 -13.50
N HIS A 195 -34.25 57.66 -13.18
CA HIS A 195 -35.55 57.50 -13.85
C HIS A 195 -35.94 58.71 -14.72
N ASP A 196 -34.99 59.61 -15.04
CA ASP A 196 -35.21 60.82 -15.86
C ASP A 196 -36.37 61.72 -15.40
N LEU A 197 -36.57 61.81 -14.08
CA LEU A 197 -37.60 62.63 -13.43
C LEU A 197 -37.08 64.03 -13.08
N ASN A 198 -37.98 64.94 -12.70
CA ASN A 198 -37.64 66.33 -12.38
C ASN A 198 -36.65 66.44 -11.19
N THR A 199 -35.42 66.88 -11.47
CA THR A 199 -34.35 67.02 -10.48
C THR A 199 -34.24 68.41 -9.85
N SER A 200 -35.21 69.30 -10.04
CA SER A 200 -35.15 70.64 -9.46
C SER A 200 -35.25 70.60 -7.93
N ALA A 201 -34.48 71.44 -7.24
CA ALA A 201 -34.42 71.45 -5.78
C ALA A 201 -35.79 71.73 -5.13
N ALA A 202 -36.61 72.57 -5.74
CA ALA A 202 -37.97 72.87 -5.27
C ALA A 202 -38.91 71.65 -5.38
N HIS A 203 -38.83 70.90 -6.47
CA HIS A 203 -39.63 69.69 -6.69
C HIS A 203 -39.18 68.55 -5.75
N LEU A 204 -37.87 68.29 -5.68
CA LEU A 204 -37.31 67.26 -4.78
C LEU A 204 -37.61 67.52 -3.30
N ARG A 205 -37.74 68.79 -2.87
CA ARG A 205 -38.16 69.12 -1.51
C ARG A 205 -39.60 68.68 -1.22
N LYS A 206 -40.51 68.84 -2.19
CA LYS A 206 -41.91 68.39 -2.07
C LYS A 206 -42.00 66.86 -2.06
N VAL A 207 -41.34 66.20 -3.01
CA VAL A 207 -41.28 64.74 -3.10
C VAL A 207 -40.65 64.14 -1.84
N GLY A 208 -39.56 64.73 -1.33
CA GLY A 208 -38.89 64.27 -0.11
C GLY A 208 -39.76 64.31 1.14
N LEU A 209 -40.60 65.35 1.29
CA LEU A 209 -41.59 65.40 2.39
C LEU A 209 -42.62 64.29 2.26
N LYS A 210 -43.08 64.01 1.03
CA LYS A 210 -44.07 62.97 0.76
C LYS A 210 -43.50 61.56 0.98
N ALA A 211 -42.30 61.30 0.48
CA ALA A 211 -41.54 60.07 0.74
C ALA A 211 -41.35 59.84 2.25
N THR A 212 -41.06 60.91 3.02
CA THR A 212 -40.95 60.81 4.48
C THR A 212 -42.27 60.40 5.13
N THR A 213 -43.40 60.91 4.66
CA THR A 213 -44.74 60.53 5.17
C THR A 213 -45.08 59.09 4.82
N ILE A 214 -44.85 58.66 3.57
CA ILE A 214 -45.10 57.29 3.10
C ILE A 214 -44.23 56.29 3.90
N ALA A 215 -42.95 56.63 4.11
CA ALA A 215 -42.05 55.84 4.93
C ALA A 215 -42.56 55.70 6.38
N LYS A 216 -43.01 56.80 7.01
CA LYS A 216 -43.57 56.76 8.38
C LYS A 216 -44.85 55.92 8.47
N GLN A 217 -45.75 56.03 7.50
CA GLN A 217 -46.98 55.23 7.46
C GLN A 217 -46.69 53.73 7.30
N SER A 218 -45.59 53.40 6.63
CA SER A 218 -45.15 52.02 6.37
C SER A 218 -44.16 51.50 7.41
N GLY A 219 -43.89 52.25 8.49
CA GLY A 219 -42.95 51.84 9.55
C GLY A 219 -41.47 51.84 9.16
N ILE A 220 -41.10 52.52 8.08
CA ILE A 220 -39.72 52.58 7.57
C ILE A 220 -38.99 53.79 8.15
N GLU A 221 -37.84 53.52 8.77
CA GLU A 221 -36.91 54.56 9.21
C GLU A 221 -35.98 55.00 8.07
N ALA A 222 -35.68 56.29 8.03
CA ALA A 222 -34.81 56.86 7.01
C ALA A 222 -33.34 56.50 7.28
N VAL A 223 -32.68 55.88 6.30
CA VAL A 223 -31.22 55.63 6.37
C VAL A 223 -30.50 56.86 5.84
N LYS A 224 -29.51 57.37 6.59
CA LYS A 224 -28.71 58.54 6.18
C LYS A 224 -27.58 58.12 5.25
N VAL A 225 -27.59 58.63 4.01
CA VAL A 225 -26.53 58.43 3.02
C VAL A 225 -25.77 59.74 2.83
N SER A 226 -24.44 59.66 2.69
CA SER A 226 -23.59 60.83 2.47
C SER A 226 -23.61 61.24 0.99
N HIS A 227 -23.90 62.50 0.72
CA HIS A 227 -23.89 63.10 -0.62
C HIS A 227 -22.92 64.28 -0.64
N GLN A 228 -22.01 64.31 -1.62
CA GLN A 228 -20.92 65.29 -1.69
C GLN A 228 -21.40 66.75 -1.72
N ILE A 229 -22.55 67.02 -2.34
CA ILE A 229 -23.10 68.39 -2.49
C ILE A 229 -24.03 68.79 -1.34
N TYR A 230 -24.73 67.84 -0.72
CA TYR A 230 -25.86 68.12 0.19
C TYR A 230 -25.63 67.61 1.63
N GLY A 231 -24.45 67.05 1.93
CA GLY A 231 -24.17 66.44 3.23
C GLY A 231 -24.94 65.12 3.41
N LYS A 232 -25.52 64.89 4.60
CA LYS A 232 -26.26 63.65 4.91
C LYS A 232 -27.74 63.76 4.51
N VAL A 233 -28.14 63.02 3.49
CA VAL A 233 -29.52 62.98 2.98
C VAL A 233 -30.22 61.68 3.39
N ASN A 234 -31.56 61.73 3.46
CA ASN A 234 -32.34 60.51 3.69
C ASN A 234 -32.34 59.64 2.43
N SER A 235 -32.25 58.35 2.62
CA SER A 235 -32.49 57.33 1.60
C SER A 235 -33.65 56.45 2.03
N TYR A 236 -34.39 55.98 1.03
CA TYR A 236 -35.54 55.10 1.17
C TYR A 236 -35.52 54.05 0.05
N PRO A 237 -36.20 52.91 0.20
CA PRO A 237 -36.40 51.94 -0.87
C PRO A 237 -36.99 52.54 -2.14
N ALA A 238 -36.67 51.99 -3.31
CA ALA A 238 -37.15 52.43 -4.61
C ALA A 238 -38.68 52.63 -4.67
N TRP A 239 -39.44 51.69 -4.10
CA TRP A 239 -40.90 51.74 -4.10
C TRP A 239 -41.48 52.94 -3.32
N VAL A 240 -40.77 53.42 -2.28
CA VAL A 240 -41.18 54.63 -1.53
C VAL A 240 -41.05 55.86 -2.42
N TRP A 241 -39.99 55.92 -3.24
CA TRP A 241 -39.79 57.00 -4.19
C TRP A 241 -40.79 56.95 -5.33
N GLU A 242 -41.06 55.76 -5.88
CA GLU A 242 -42.06 55.57 -6.95
C GLU A 242 -43.42 56.17 -6.58
N LEU A 243 -43.93 55.84 -5.38
CA LEU A 243 -45.18 56.39 -4.87
C LEU A 243 -45.10 57.91 -4.64
N ALA A 244 -43.99 58.39 -4.08
CA ALA A 244 -43.82 59.81 -3.78
C ALA A 244 -43.74 60.68 -5.05
N PHE A 245 -43.12 60.19 -6.13
CA PHE A 245 -43.05 60.90 -7.42
C PHE A 245 -44.38 60.84 -8.17
N ALA A 246 -45.14 59.74 -8.06
CA ALA A 246 -46.47 59.62 -8.65
C ALA A 246 -47.48 60.60 -8.03
N GLU A 247 -47.39 60.86 -6.72
CA GLU A 247 -48.31 61.79 -6.02
C GLU A 247 -47.96 63.28 -6.17
N VAL A 248 -46.74 63.61 -6.64
CA VAL A 248 -46.23 64.99 -6.73
C VAL A 248 -46.03 65.45 -8.18
N SER A 249 -46.28 64.57 -9.16
CA SER A 249 -46.28 64.90 -10.60
C SER A 249 -47.39 65.87 -10.99
#